data_AF-T1BQV9-F1
#
_entry.id   AF-T1BQV9-F1
#
_cell.length_a   1.000
_cell.length_b   1.000
_cell.length_c   1.000
_cell.angle_alpha   90.00
_cell.angle_beta   90.00
_cell.angle_gamma   90.00
#
_symmetry.space_group_name_H-M   'P 1'
#
loop_
_entity.id
_entity.type
_entity.pdbx_description
1 polymer ?
#
loop_
_entity_poly.entity_id
_entity_poly.type
_entity_poly.pdbx_seq_one_letter_code
_entity_poly.pdbx_strand_id
1 'polypeptide(L)'
;GHEKDDFLFTTDLTLSPGAVVSHYHGRWPIEDTLRSSKQSLGGEEPQTWRGKGPERAASLAFGLYSLVWVWYLQTQGPSPVLPKLPWYPRKVRPSFVDAVSALRGELWREEVSAKCGEEPRLHEITQPLVEALSLTR
;
A
#
# COMPACT_ATOMS: atom_id res chain seq x y z
N GLY A 1 6.14 27.01 -24.86
CA GLY A 1 5.09 26.07 -25.28
C GLY A 1 3.75 26.70 -24.95
N HIS A 2 2.78 26.63 -25.84
CA HIS A 2 1.41 27.02 -25.53
C HIS A 2 0.72 25.85 -24.84
N GLU A 3 0.69 25.88 -23.51
CA GLU A 3 -0.16 24.99 -22.73
C GLU A 3 -1.60 25.52 -22.79
N LYS A 4 -2.58 24.63 -22.89
CA LYS A 4 -3.99 25.02 -22.91
C LYS A 4 -4.44 25.30 -21.48
N ASP A 5 -5.28 26.32 -21.30
CA ASP A 5 -5.87 26.62 -20.01
C ASP A 5 -6.77 25.46 -19.54
N ASP A 6 -6.58 25.04 -18.29
CA ASP A 6 -7.46 24.10 -17.60
C ASP A 6 -8.53 24.86 -16.82
N PHE A 7 -9.78 24.41 -16.91
CA PHE A 7 -10.93 25.01 -16.22
C PHE A 7 -11.49 24.04 -15.19
N LEU A 8 -11.57 24.47 -13.94
CA LEU A 8 -12.15 23.71 -12.84
C LEU A 8 -13.53 24.26 -12.49
N PHE A 9 -14.51 23.37 -12.37
CA PHE A 9 -15.89 23.69 -12.04
C PHE A 9 -16.31 22.99 -10.74
N THR A 10 -17.15 23.64 -9.95
CA THR A 10 -17.73 23.07 -8.73
C THR A 10 -19.21 23.45 -8.64
N THR A 11 -20.00 22.58 -8.00
CA THR A 11 -21.41 22.87 -7.69
C THR A 11 -21.57 23.66 -6.39
N ASP A 12 -20.55 23.68 -5.53
CA ASP A 12 -20.54 24.47 -4.31
C ASP A 12 -20.00 25.88 -4.58
N LEU A 13 -20.92 26.85 -4.59
CA LEU A 13 -20.63 28.27 -4.88
C LEU A 13 -19.98 29.01 -3.71
N THR A 14 -19.90 28.40 -2.53
CA THR A 14 -19.29 29.01 -1.34
C THR A 14 -17.79 28.73 -1.24
N LEU A 15 -17.28 27.76 -2.00
CA LEU A 15 -15.86 27.42 -2.01
C LEU A 15 -15.03 28.56 -2.59
N SER A 16 -13.93 28.88 -1.90
CA SER A 16 -12.92 29.76 -2.48
C SER A 16 -12.22 29.05 -3.66
N PRO A 17 -11.69 29.81 -4.65
CA PRO A 17 -10.96 29.22 -5.77
C PRO A 17 -9.83 28.28 -5.34
N GLY A 18 -9.09 28.63 -4.27
CA GLY A 18 -8.03 27.78 -3.73
C GLY A 18 -8.54 26.45 -3.15
N ALA A 19 -9.74 26.45 -2.55
CA ALA A 19 -10.37 25.23 -2.06
C ALA A 19 -10.80 24.31 -3.22
N VAL A 20 -11.32 24.87 -4.31
CA VAL A 20 -11.68 24.10 -5.53
C VAL A 20 -10.45 23.39 -6.10
N VAL A 21 -9.32 24.10 -6.24
CA VAL A 21 -8.05 23.53 -6.71
C VAL A 21 -7.57 22.42 -5.76
N SER A 22 -7.63 22.67 -4.45
CA SER A 22 -7.20 21.69 -3.44
C SER A 22 -8.04 20.42 -3.45
N HIS A 23 -9.36 20.54 -3.60
CA HIS A 23 -10.27 19.40 -3.73
C HIS A 23 -10.01 18.61 -5.00
N TYR A 24 -9.78 19.30 -6.13
CA TYR A 24 -9.43 18.64 -7.39
C TYR A 24 -8.14 17.83 -7.26
N HIS A 25 -7.11 18.38 -6.59
CA HIS A 25 -5.88 17.65 -6.26
C HIS A 25 -6.11 16.40 -5.41
N GLY A 26 -7.15 16.41 -4.57
CA GLY A 26 -7.60 15.26 -3.79
C GLY A 26 -8.07 14.05 -4.61
N ARG A 27 -8.15 14.16 -5.95
CA ARG A 27 -8.41 13.02 -6.86
C ARG A 27 -7.20 12.10 -7.03
N TRP A 28 -5.98 12.64 -6.97
CA TRP A 28 -4.75 11.90 -7.26
C TRP A 28 -4.56 10.60 -6.44
N PRO A 29 -4.94 10.54 -5.15
CA PRO A 29 -4.91 9.29 -4.38
C PRO A 29 -5.63 8.11 -5.05
N ILE A 30 -6.66 8.35 -5.86
CA ILE A 30 -7.33 7.27 -6.63
C ILE A 30 -6.35 6.61 -7.60
N GLU A 31 -5.50 7.40 -8.27
CA GLU A 31 -4.50 6.86 -9.20
C GLU A 31 -3.40 6.08 -8.47
N ASP A 32 -3.03 6.52 -7.26
CA ASP A 32 -2.15 5.74 -6.38
C ASP A 32 -2.80 4.41 -5.99
N THR A 33 -4.06 4.40 -5.58
CA THR A 33 -4.81 3.16 -5.29
C THR A 33 -4.87 2.22 -6.49
N LEU A 34 -5.19 2.74 -7.68
CA LEU A 34 -5.21 1.95 -8.91
C LEU A 34 -3.84 1.36 -9.23
N ARG A 35 -2.77 2.15 -9.12
CA ARG A 35 -1.39 1.71 -9.34
C ARG A 35 -1.00 0.62 -8.34
N SER A 36 -1.23 0.85 -7.05
CA SER A 36 -0.89 -0.12 -5.99
C SER A 36 -1.67 -1.42 -6.11
N SER A 37 -2.95 -1.36 -6.42
CA SER A 37 -3.79 -2.56 -6.60
C SER A 37 -3.30 -3.42 -7.77
N LYS A 38 -2.80 -2.79 -8.84
CA LYS A 38 -2.23 -3.52 -9.99
C LYS A 38 -0.83 -4.05 -9.69
N GLN A 39 0.08 -3.14 -9.30
CA GLN A 39 1.52 -3.41 -9.26
C GLN A 39 1.98 -4.13 -7.98
N SER A 40 1.27 -3.98 -6.87
CA SER A 40 1.63 -4.61 -5.58
C SER A 40 0.77 -5.83 -5.26
N LEU A 41 -0.46 -5.91 -5.78
CA LEU A 41 -1.37 -7.03 -5.54
C LEU A 41 -1.64 -7.88 -6.79
N GLY A 42 -1.09 -7.52 -7.95
CA GLY A 42 -1.28 -8.28 -9.20
C GLY A 42 -2.67 -8.15 -9.81
N GLY A 43 -3.45 -7.13 -9.43
CA GLY A 43 -4.84 -6.96 -9.88
C GLY A 43 -5.01 -6.71 -11.39
N GLU A 44 -3.94 -6.43 -12.13
CA GLU A 44 -3.97 -6.28 -13.59
C GLU A 44 -3.89 -7.60 -14.37
N GLU A 45 -3.41 -8.68 -13.74
CA GLU A 45 -3.22 -9.98 -14.39
C GLU A 45 -3.83 -11.13 -13.57
N PRO A 46 -5.16 -11.13 -13.37
CA PRO A 46 -5.83 -12.18 -12.63
C PRO A 46 -5.76 -13.51 -13.38
N GLN A 47 -5.36 -14.59 -12.69
CA GLN A 47 -5.27 -15.93 -13.26
C GLN A 47 -6.63 -16.64 -13.41
N THR A 48 -7.73 -15.87 -13.44
CA THR A 48 -9.10 -16.36 -13.61
C THR A 48 -9.61 -15.98 -14.98
N TRP A 49 -10.00 -16.96 -15.81
CA TRP A 49 -10.26 -16.74 -17.25
C TRP A 49 -11.70 -17.05 -17.69
N ARG A 50 -12.63 -17.30 -16.75
CA ARG A 50 -14.01 -17.71 -17.07
C ARG A 50 -15.05 -16.90 -16.31
N GLY A 51 -16.17 -16.65 -16.99
CA GLY A 51 -17.34 -15.97 -16.42
C GLY A 51 -16.96 -14.65 -15.76
N LYS A 52 -17.49 -14.40 -14.56
CA LYS A 52 -17.20 -13.21 -13.74
C LYS A 52 -15.89 -13.33 -12.92
N GLY A 53 -15.03 -14.30 -13.23
CA GLY A 53 -13.76 -14.52 -12.53
C GLY A 53 -12.86 -13.28 -12.51
N PRO A 54 -12.49 -12.71 -13.68
CA PRO A 54 -11.64 -11.53 -13.75
C PRO A 54 -12.18 -10.35 -12.93
N GLU A 55 -13.47 -10.05 -13.05
CA GLU A 55 -14.13 -8.94 -12.33
C GLU A 55 -14.08 -9.13 -10.81
N ARG A 56 -14.30 -10.37 -10.34
CA ARG A 56 -14.23 -10.72 -8.92
C ARG A 56 -12.80 -10.63 -8.40
N ALA A 57 -11.81 -11.09 -9.18
CA ALA A 57 -10.40 -10.99 -8.80
C ALA A 57 -9.95 -9.52 -8.69
N ALA A 58 -10.35 -8.66 -9.64
CA ALA A 58 -10.09 -7.22 -9.56
C ALA A 58 -10.77 -6.58 -8.33
N SER A 59 -12.03 -6.95 -8.06
CA SER A 59 -12.76 -6.47 -6.87
C SER A 59 -12.07 -6.91 -5.57
N LEU A 60 -11.58 -8.15 -5.52
CA LEU A 60 -10.84 -8.68 -4.39
C LEU A 60 -9.51 -7.92 -4.20
N ALA A 61 -8.80 -7.56 -5.27
CA ALA A 61 -7.57 -6.77 -5.18
C ALA A 61 -7.83 -5.40 -4.52
N PHE A 62 -8.92 -4.71 -4.87
CA PHE A 62 -9.29 -3.46 -4.18
C PHE A 62 -9.70 -3.67 -2.73
N GLY A 63 -10.44 -4.75 -2.44
CA GLY A 63 -10.78 -5.13 -1.07
C GLY A 63 -9.53 -5.39 -0.21
N LEU A 64 -8.56 -6.12 -0.76
CA LEU A 64 -7.27 -6.38 -0.13
C LEU A 64 -6.46 -5.09 0.08
N TYR A 65 -6.43 -4.19 -0.90
CA TYR A 65 -5.79 -2.87 -0.75
C TYR A 65 -6.35 -2.11 0.46
N SER A 66 -7.68 -2.06 0.59
CA SER A 66 -8.33 -1.41 1.73
C SER A 66 -8.03 -2.11 3.05
N LEU A 67 -8.10 -3.45 3.09
CA LEU A 67 -7.82 -4.25 4.29
C LEU A 67 -6.39 -4.04 4.79
N VAL A 68 -5.39 -4.06 3.89
CA VAL A 68 -3.99 -3.84 4.22
C VAL A 68 -3.80 -2.45 4.85
N TRP A 69 -4.38 -1.41 4.27
CA TRP A 69 -4.29 -0.06 4.86
C TRP A 69 -4.97 0.05 6.22
N VAL A 70 -6.19 -0.50 6.37
CA VAL A 70 -6.90 -0.49 7.65
C VAL A 70 -6.08 -1.19 8.72
N TRP A 71 -5.58 -2.39 8.43
CA TRP A 71 -4.71 -3.14 9.33
C TRP A 71 -3.43 -2.34 9.68
N TYR A 72 -2.77 -1.76 8.68
CA TYR A 72 -1.53 -1.02 8.88
C TYR A 72 -1.72 0.20 9.78
N LEU A 73 -2.77 0.98 9.53
CA LEU A 73 -3.08 2.18 10.31
C LEU A 73 -3.47 1.84 11.77
N GLN A 74 -4.13 0.70 11.97
CA GLN A 74 -4.50 0.22 13.31
C GLN A 74 -3.30 -0.33 14.10
N THR A 75 -2.35 -0.99 13.43
CA THR A 75 -1.23 -1.67 14.09
C THR A 75 -0.01 -0.77 14.30
N GLN A 76 0.34 0.08 13.33
CA GLN A 76 1.58 0.86 13.37
C GLN A 76 1.42 2.23 14.06
N GLY A 77 0.18 2.68 14.27
CA GLY A 77 -0.11 3.96 14.93
C GLY A 77 0.33 5.20 14.13
N PRO A 78 0.42 6.38 14.77
CA PRO A 78 0.65 7.66 14.09
C PRO A 78 2.09 7.89 13.62
N SER A 79 3.06 7.12 14.13
CA SER A 79 4.48 7.29 13.85
C SER A 79 5.13 5.95 13.50
N PRO A 80 4.82 5.37 12.33
CA PRO A 80 5.38 4.10 11.91
C PRO A 80 6.90 4.21 11.70
N VAL A 81 7.62 3.13 12.00
CA VAL A 81 9.04 3.01 11.63
C VAL A 81 9.12 2.73 10.14
N LEU A 82 9.67 3.68 9.38
CA LEU A 82 9.81 3.57 7.94
C LEU A 82 11.19 3.02 7.54
N PRO A 83 11.28 2.24 6.45
CA PRO A 83 12.57 1.75 5.97
C PRO A 83 13.47 2.91 5.53
N LYS A 84 14.73 2.87 5.96
CA LYS A 84 15.77 3.83 5.55
C LYS A 84 16.33 3.44 4.19
N LEU A 85 15.80 4.05 3.14
CA LEU A 85 16.20 3.79 1.75
C LEU A 85 17.36 4.74 1.37
N PRO A 86 18.51 4.25 0.87
CA PRO A 86 19.65 5.10 0.50
C PRO A 86 19.30 6.19 -0.53
N TRP A 87 18.43 5.87 -1.49
CA TRP A 87 17.96 6.79 -2.52
C TRP A 87 16.78 7.67 -2.07
N TYR A 88 16.21 7.42 -0.89
CA TYR A 88 15.12 8.22 -0.35
C TYR A 88 15.22 8.39 1.19
N PRO A 89 16.27 9.10 1.66
CA PRO A 89 16.59 9.20 3.08
C PRO A 89 15.60 10.06 3.88
N ARG A 90 14.81 10.91 3.19
CA ARG A 90 13.84 11.83 3.78
C ARG A 90 12.40 11.30 3.73
N LYS A 91 12.22 9.99 3.64
CA LYS A 91 10.89 9.37 3.65
C LYS A 91 10.23 9.60 5.02
N VAL A 92 9.13 10.35 5.02
CA VAL A 92 8.36 10.69 6.24
C VAL A 92 6.95 10.14 6.24
N ARG A 93 6.48 9.58 5.12
CA ARG A 93 5.15 8.97 5.00
C ARG A 93 5.25 7.54 4.51
N PRO A 94 4.41 6.64 5.05
CA PRO A 94 4.32 5.27 4.56
C PRO A 94 3.74 5.25 3.15
N SER A 95 4.23 4.32 2.33
CA SER A 95 3.62 3.93 1.05
C SER A 95 2.90 2.59 1.21
N PHE A 96 2.05 2.24 0.24
CA PHE A 96 1.37 0.94 0.25
C PHE A 96 2.35 -0.25 0.28
N VAL A 97 3.52 -0.10 -0.33
CA VAL A 97 4.58 -1.12 -0.27
C VAL A 97 5.09 -1.31 1.16
N ASP A 98 5.24 -0.25 1.93
CA ASP A 98 5.63 -0.39 3.34
C ASP A 98 4.55 -1.12 4.14
N ALA A 99 3.27 -0.85 3.83
CA ALA A 99 2.15 -1.52 4.49
C ALA A 99 2.10 -3.03 4.19
N VAL A 100 2.31 -3.41 2.92
CA VAL A 100 2.42 -4.83 2.51
C VAL A 100 3.66 -5.47 3.14
N SER A 101 4.81 -4.79 3.14
CA SER A 101 6.03 -5.32 3.76
C SER A 101 5.87 -5.53 5.26
N ALA A 102 5.25 -4.59 5.97
CA ALA A 102 4.94 -4.76 7.39
C ALA A 102 4.02 -5.96 7.64
N LEU A 103 2.96 -6.11 6.82
CA LEU A 103 2.04 -7.25 6.92
C LEU A 103 2.75 -8.58 6.66
N ARG A 104 3.58 -8.65 5.61
CA ARG A 104 4.39 -9.82 5.31
C ARG A 104 5.34 -10.15 6.46
N GLY A 105 5.98 -9.14 7.05
CA GLY A 105 6.87 -9.31 8.20
C GLY A 105 6.16 -9.95 9.39
N GLU A 106 4.91 -9.55 9.66
CA GLU A 106 4.13 -10.13 10.74
C GLU A 106 3.72 -11.58 10.45
N LEU A 107 3.17 -11.83 9.25
CA LEU A 107 2.78 -13.19 8.83
C LEU A 107 3.96 -14.17 8.85
N TRP A 108 5.13 -13.74 8.34
CA TRP A 108 6.32 -14.57 8.36
C TRP A 108 6.87 -14.80 9.77
N ARG A 109 6.78 -13.80 10.66
CA ARG A 109 7.18 -13.97 12.05
C ARG A 109 6.33 -15.02 12.75
N GLU A 110 5.01 -14.98 12.56
CA GLU A 110 4.09 -15.99 13.09
C GLU A 110 4.39 -17.39 12.52
N GLU A 111 4.51 -17.51 11.19
CA GLU A 111 4.79 -18.78 10.52
C GLU A 111 6.13 -19.40 10.93
N VAL A 112 7.18 -18.58 11.05
CA VAL A 112 8.51 -19.06 11.45
C VAL A 112 8.53 -19.42 12.93
N SER A 113 7.90 -18.61 13.80
CA SER A 113 7.78 -18.93 15.22
C SER A 113 7.05 -20.25 15.43
N ALA A 114 5.95 -20.48 14.70
CA ALA A 114 5.18 -21.72 14.77
C ALA A 114 6.00 -22.97 14.38
N LYS A 115 6.99 -22.84 13.49
CA LYS A 115 7.80 -23.97 12.99
C LYS A 115 9.11 -24.16 13.76
N CYS A 116 9.75 -23.08 14.19
CA CYS A 116 11.06 -23.11 14.83
C CYS A 116 10.97 -23.12 16.37
N GLY A 117 9.81 -22.78 16.96
CA GLY A 117 9.66 -22.59 18.40
C GLY A 117 10.36 -21.32 18.90
N GLU A 118 10.21 -21.02 20.20
CA GLU A 118 10.71 -19.78 20.81
C GLU A 118 12.18 -19.87 21.27
N GLU A 119 13.00 -20.71 20.64
CA GLU A 119 14.41 -20.84 21.00
C GLU A 119 15.20 -19.57 20.62
N PRO A 120 15.86 -18.88 21.57
CA PRO A 120 16.50 -17.58 21.32
C PRO A 120 17.56 -17.60 20.21
N ARG A 121 18.28 -18.72 20.06
CA ARG A 121 19.30 -18.88 18.99
C ARG A 121 18.68 -18.97 17.60
N LEU A 122 17.49 -19.55 17.48
CA LEU A 122 16.78 -19.61 16.20
C LEU A 122 16.23 -18.24 15.84
N HIS A 123 15.88 -17.41 16.82
CA HIS A 123 15.47 -16.03 16.57
C HIS A 123 16.54 -15.20 15.87
N GLU A 124 17.80 -15.28 16.30
CA GLU A 124 18.92 -14.56 15.65
C GLU A 124 19.14 -14.97 14.19
N ILE A 125 18.90 -16.25 13.87
CA ILE A 125 19.05 -16.78 12.50
C ILE A 125 17.84 -16.42 11.63
N THR A 126 16.64 -16.47 12.21
CA THR A 126 15.38 -16.29 11.48
C THR A 126 15.01 -14.82 11.27
N GLN A 127 15.47 -13.91 12.12
CA GLN A 127 15.21 -12.48 11.98
C GLN A 127 15.63 -11.92 10.59
N PRO A 128 16.88 -12.09 10.12
CA PRO A 128 17.27 -11.58 8.80
C PRO A 128 16.49 -12.26 7.65
N LEU A 129 16.05 -13.51 7.85
CA LEU A 129 15.19 -14.20 6.88
C LEU A 129 13.80 -13.55 6.80
N VAL A 130 13.17 -13.28 7.95
CA VAL A 130 11.86 -12.60 8.02
C VAL A 130 11.97 -11.19 7.41
N GLU A 131 13.04 -10.46 7.70
CA GLU A 131 13.29 -9.14 7.11
C GLU A 131 13.41 -9.24 5.58
N ALA A 132 14.20 -10.17 5.05
CA ALA A 132 14.33 -10.37 3.61
C ALA A 132 13.01 -10.80 2.93
N LEU A 133 12.23 -11.66 3.57
CA LEU A 133 10.92 -12.12 3.10
C LEU A 133 9.85 -11.01 3.18
N SER A 134 9.99 -10.06 4.09
CA SER A 134 9.10 -8.90 4.17
C SER A 134 9.31 -7.91 3.01
N LEU A 135 10.53 -7.85 2.46
CA LEU A 135 10.93 -6.92 1.40
C LEU A 135 10.83 -7.50 -0.02
N THR A 136 10.54 -8.79 -0.15
CA THR A 136 10.38 -9.44 -1.47
C THR A 136 9.14 -8.87 -2.17
N ARG A 137 9.16 -8.77 -3.50
CA ARG A 137 8.07 -8.17 -4.28
C ARG A 137 6.97 -9.19 -4.53
#